data_AF-A0A7S1SH38-F1
#
_entry.id   AF-A0A7S1SH38-F1
#
_cell.length_a   1.000
_cell.length_b   1.000
_cell.length_c   1.000
_cell.angle_alpha   90.00
_cell.angle_beta   90.00
_cell.angle_gamma   90.00
#
_symmetry.space_group_name_H-M   'P 1'
#
loop_
_entity.id
_entity.type
_entity.pdbx_description
1 polymer ?
#
loop_
_entity_poly.entity_id
_entity_poly.type
_entity_poly.pdbx_seq_one_letter_code
_entity_poly.pdbx_strand_id
1 'polypeptide(L)'
;GERQKERKARVAAEVEDELLPDRRAALEAVSILLEGERLTRAEVMAAARALSSEDMVAMAEERALTGKCGNPACSNPHSHVPGRERQRISLGQRKMYRQFEPAGNFCSAACEAALLSLAIDSLAMSGHESTVPPPAPPPVAPS
;
A
#
# COMPACT_ATOMS: atom_id res chain seq x y z
N GLY A 1 36.43 -3.94 20.47
CA GLY A 1 35.23 -4.37 21.22
C GLY A 1 34.34 -3.19 21.53
N GLU A 2 34.75 -2.30 22.43
CA GLU A 2 33.90 -1.21 22.96
C GLU A 2 33.59 -0.11 21.95
N ARG A 3 34.58 0.41 21.22
CA ARG A 3 34.36 1.44 20.19
C ARG A 3 33.37 1.03 19.09
N GLN A 4 33.29 -0.27 18.81
CA GLN A 4 32.38 -0.81 17.81
C GLN A 4 30.94 -0.92 18.36
N LYS A 5 30.80 -1.16 19.68
CA LYS A 5 29.53 -1.13 20.41
C LYS A 5 28.98 0.30 20.49
N GLU A 6 29.83 1.25 20.84
CA GLU A 6 29.48 2.67 20.96
C GLU A 6 29.02 3.26 19.62
N ARG A 7 29.73 2.92 18.54
CA ARG A 7 29.35 3.33 17.19
C ARG A 7 28.02 2.71 16.74
N LYS A 8 27.74 1.45 17.12
CA LYS A 8 26.44 0.81 16.86
C LYS A 8 25.30 1.47 17.62
N ALA A 9 25.51 1.80 18.90
CA ALA A 9 24.50 2.47 19.72
C ALA A 9 24.16 3.87 19.19
N ARG A 10 25.17 4.62 18.72
CA ARG A 10 24.95 5.94 18.13
C ARG A 10 24.17 5.89 16.83
N VAL A 11 24.51 4.95 15.95
CA VAL A 11 23.76 4.71 14.70
C VAL A 11 22.34 4.25 14.99
N ALA A 12 22.12 3.39 15.99
CA ALA A 12 20.78 2.95 16.37
C ALA A 12 19.92 4.12 16.88
N ALA A 13 20.49 5.01 17.70
CA ALA A 13 19.79 6.21 18.19
C ALA A 13 19.50 7.22 17.08
N GLU A 14 20.45 7.46 16.16
CA GLU A 14 20.24 8.31 14.98
C GLU A 14 19.12 7.76 14.08
N VAL A 15 19.12 6.44 13.83
CA VAL A 15 18.07 5.77 13.05
C VAL A 15 16.71 5.83 13.76
N GLU A 16 16.66 5.60 15.08
CA GLU A 16 15.41 5.66 15.86
C GLU A 16 14.80 7.08 15.88
N ASP A 17 15.64 8.12 16.01
CA ASP A 17 15.23 9.52 15.95
C ASP A 17 14.73 9.94 14.55
N GLU A 18 15.32 9.39 13.48
CA GLU A 18 14.90 9.61 12.09
C GLU A 18 13.62 8.84 11.71
N LEU A 19 13.38 7.68 12.32
CA LEU A 19 12.14 6.89 12.16
C LEU A 19 10.92 7.49 12.88
N LEU A 20 11.13 8.37 13.87
CA LEU A 20 10.06 9.03 14.65
C LEU A 20 9.20 10.00 13.80
N PRO A 21 9.78 10.90 12.98
CA PRO A 21 9.05 11.75 12.03
C PRO A 21 8.22 10.96 11.02
N ASP A 22 8.79 9.93 10.40
CA ASP A 22 8.10 9.11 9.39
C ASP A 22 6.90 8.39 9.99
N ARG A 23 7.07 7.85 11.21
CA ARG A 23 5.99 7.18 11.94
C ARG A 23 4.86 8.16 12.31
N ARG A 24 5.20 9.40 12.65
CA ARG A 24 4.21 10.45 12.94
C ARG A 24 3.42 10.82 11.67
N ALA A 25 4.10 10.97 10.54
CA ALA A 25 3.45 11.25 9.25
C ALA A 25 2.51 10.11 8.82
N ALA A 26 2.93 8.85 9.01
CA ALA A 26 2.08 7.69 8.73
C ALA A 26 0.82 7.67 9.60
N LEU A 27 0.94 7.94 10.91
CA LEU A 27 -0.21 8.00 11.81
C LEU A 27 -1.20 9.11 11.43
N GLU A 28 -0.69 10.29 11.08
CA GLU A 28 -1.52 11.41 10.62
C GLU A 28 -2.24 11.07 9.31
N ALA A 29 -1.54 10.45 8.37
CA ALA A 29 -2.12 9.97 7.12
C ALA A 29 -3.23 8.94 7.36
N VAL A 30 -3.02 7.96 8.25
CA VAL A 30 -4.06 6.98 8.62
C VAL A 30 -5.27 7.68 9.21
N SER A 31 -5.10 8.62 10.15
CA SER A 31 -6.23 9.37 10.74
C SER A 31 -7.04 10.12 9.68
N ILE A 32 -6.36 10.81 8.75
CA ILE A 32 -7.02 11.51 7.63
C ILE A 32 -7.84 10.53 6.79
N LEU A 33 -7.28 9.37 6.43
CA LEU A 33 -7.94 8.40 5.56
C LEU A 33 -9.06 7.60 6.25
N LEU A 34 -8.98 7.37 7.56
CA LEU A 34 -10.04 6.69 8.32
C LEU A 34 -11.24 7.61 8.58
N GLU A 35 -10.98 8.83 9.02
CA GLU A 35 -12.03 9.78 9.40
C GLU A 35 -12.59 10.53 8.19
N GLY A 36 -11.75 10.76 7.18
CA GLY A 36 -12.11 11.46 5.95
C GLY A 36 -13.26 10.79 5.21
N GLU A 37 -14.18 11.63 4.73
CA GLU A 37 -15.27 11.22 3.86
C GLU A 37 -15.22 12.06 2.59
N ARG A 38 -15.34 11.40 1.43
CA ARG A 38 -15.31 12.06 0.11
C ARG A 38 -14.01 12.82 -0.16
N LEU A 39 -12.90 12.29 0.33
CA LEU A 39 -11.58 12.83 0.01
C LEU A 39 -11.38 12.80 -1.51
N THR A 40 -10.85 13.90 -2.04
CA THR A 40 -10.46 13.98 -3.44
C THR A 40 -9.29 13.03 -3.71
N ARG A 41 -9.11 12.63 -4.98
CA ARG A 41 -7.96 11.80 -5.38
C ARG A 41 -6.63 12.43 -4.94
N ALA A 42 -6.50 13.76 -5.00
CA ALA A 42 -5.29 14.47 -4.62
C ALA A 42 -5.01 14.37 -3.10
N GLU A 43 -6.04 14.52 -2.27
CA GLU A 43 -5.91 14.38 -0.81
C GLU A 43 -5.56 12.95 -0.40
N VAL A 44 -6.23 11.96 -1.00
CA VAL A 44 -5.92 10.55 -0.77
C VAL A 44 -4.48 10.23 -1.18
N MET A 45 -4.04 10.70 -2.35
CA MET A 45 -2.67 10.53 -2.82
C MET A 45 -1.65 11.21 -1.91
N ALA A 46 -1.96 12.40 -1.37
CA ALA A 46 -1.06 13.10 -0.47
C ALA A 46 -0.85 12.34 0.84
N ALA A 47 -1.92 11.82 1.44
CA ALA A 47 -1.84 11.01 2.65
C ALA A 47 -1.17 9.64 2.38
N ALA A 48 -1.53 8.98 1.27
CA ALA A 48 -1.00 7.66 0.93
C ALA A 48 0.53 7.63 0.69
N ARG A 49 1.19 8.78 0.48
CA ARG A 49 2.67 8.84 0.36
C ARG A 49 3.41 8.42 1.62
N ALA A 50 2.80 8.59 2.79
CA ALA A 50 3.40 8.19 4.07
C ALA A 50 3.09 6.72 4.44
N LEU A 51 2.34 6.02 3.60
CA LEU A 51 1.79 4.69 3.90
C LEU A 51 2.38 3.62 3.00
N SER A 52 2.64 2.45 3.58
CA SER A 52 2.92 1.26 2.79
C SER A 52 1.65 0.72 2.13
N SER A 53 1.80 -0.18 1.17
CA SER A 53 0.66 -0.91 0.61
C SER A 53 -0.09 -1.72 1.66
N GLU A 54 0.61 -2.23 2.69
CA GLU A 54 0.00 -2.97 3.80
C GLU A 54 -0.86 -2.04 4.67
N ASP A 55 -0.37 -0.84 4.97
CA ASP A 55 -1.13 0.18 5.72
C ASP A 55 -2.40 0.59 4.98
N MET A 56 -2.35 0.69 3.65
CA MET A 56 -3.52 1.00 2.82
C MET A 56 -4.59 -0.11 2.86
N VAL A 57 -4.17 -1.38 2.94
CA VAL A 57 -5.09 -2.51 3.10
C VAL A 57 -5.70 -2.53 4.51
N ALA A 58 -4.87 -2.36 5.54
CA ALA A 58 -5.33 -2.30 6.93
C ALA A 58 -6.31 -1.13 7.15
N MET A 59 -6.03 0.03 6.55
CA MET A 59 -6.94 1.19 6.57
C MET A 59 -8.31 0.86 5.95
N ALA A 60 -8.33 0.12 4.83
CA ALA A 60 -9.58 -0.30 4.20
C ALA A 60 -10.39 -1.28 5.08
N GLU A 61 -9.71 -2.16 5.81
CA GLU A 61 -10.32 -3.07 6.79
C GLU A 61 -10.93 -2.30 7.96
N GLU A 62 -10.19 -1.35 8.54
CA GLU A 62 -10.68 -0.50 9.64
C GLU A 62 -11.89 0.36 9.23
N ARG A 63 -11.88 0.89 8.00
CA ARG A 63 -13.07 1.57 7.44
C ARG A 63 -14.26 0.61 7.32
N ALA A 64 -14.03 -0.63 6.87
CA ALA A 64 -15.10 -1.62 6.77
C ALA A 64 -15.68 -1.98 8.15
N LEU A 65 -14.83 -2.12 9.19
CA LEU A 65 -15.27 -2.34 10.57
C LEU A 65 -16.17 -1.22 11.10
N THR A 66 -15.96 0.03 10.65
CA THR A 66 -16.81 1.18 10.99
C THR A 66 -18.02 1.35 10.06
N GLY A 67 -18.28 0.38 9.18
CA GLY A 67 -19.42 0.40 8.28
C GLY A 67 -19.18 1.15 6.96
N LYS A 68 -18.00 1.75 6.76
CA LYS A 68 -17.67 2.59 5.59
C LYS A 68 -16.97 1.78 4.49
N CYS A 69 -17.16 2.17 3.23
CA CYS A 69 -16.36 1.63 2.14
C CYS A 69 -14.86 1.89 2.38
N GLY A 70 -14.03 0.88 2.15
CA GLY A 70 -12.57 0.95 2.27
C GLY A 70 -11.89 1.94 1.32
N ASN A 71 -12.60 2.44 0.31
CA ASN A 71 -12.12 3.57 -0.50
C ASN A 71 -12.42 4.91 0.22
N PRO A 72 -11.41 5.68 0.65
CA PRO A 72 -11.60 6.94 1.39
C PRO A 72 -12.23 8.06 0.55
N ALA A 73 -12.20 7.96 -0.78
CA ALA A 73 -12.92 8.86 -1.67
C ALA A 73 -14.43 8.54 -1.77
N CYS A 74 -14.87 7.41 -1.19
CA CYS A 74 -16.24 6.94 -1.23
C CYS A 74 -16.94 7.14 0.12
N SER A 75 -18.16 7.67 0.10
CA SER A 75 -19.02 7.81 1.29
C SER A 75 -20.09 6.71 1.39
N ASN A 76 -20.10 5.73 0.49
CA ASN A 76 -21.07 4.64 0.56
C ASN A 76 -20.72 3.70 1.72
N PRO A 77 -21.73 3.07 2.35
CA PRO A 77 -21.47 1.99 3.28
C PRO A 77 -20.75 0.85 2.57
N HIS A 78 -19.90 0.11 3.28
CA HIS A 78 -19.36 -1.13 2.72
C HIS A 78 -20.51 -2.12 2.52
N SER A 79 -20.46 -2.87 1.43
CA SER A 79 -21.32 -4.04 1.28
C SER A 79 -20.65 -5.19 2.01
N HIS A 80 -21.19 -5.61 3.15
CA HIS A 80 -20.72 -6.80 3.84
C HIS A 80 -20.99 -8.03 2.96
N VAL A 81 -20.04 -8.37 2.10
CA VAL A 81 -20.03 -9.63 1.38
C VAL A 81 -19.28 -10.61 2.26
N PRO A 82 -19.93 -11.61 2.89
CA PRO A 82 -19.23 -12.58 3.71
C PRO A 82 -18.19 -13.31 2.86
N GLY A 83 -17.03 -13.58 3.47
CA GLY A 83 -16.00 -14.40 2.84
C GLY A 83 -16.59 -15.75 2.44
N ARG A 84 -16.25 -16.22 1.25
CA ARG A 84 -16.85 -17.42 0.66
C ARG A 84 -15.78 -18.36 0.13
N GLU A 85 -15.88 -19.62 0.55
CA GLU A 85 -15.06 -20.69 0.00
C GLU A 85 -15.72 -21.20 -1.28
N ARG A 86 -15.00 -21.10 -2.40
CA ARG A 86 -15.42 -21.60 -3.71
C ARG A 86 -14.57 -22.79 -4.08
N GLN A 87 -15.21 -23.83 -4.58
CA GLN A 87 -14.51 -24.98 -5.13
C GLN A 87 -14.27 -24.71 -6.62
N ARG A 88 -13.01 -24.73 -7.04
CA ARG A 88 -12.62 -24.64 -8.45
C ARG A 88 -12.04 -25.97 -8.92
N ILE A 89 -12.43 -26.36 -10.13
CA ILE A 89 -11.95 -27.57 -10.78
C ILE A 89 -10.98 -27.14 -11.88
N SER A 90 -9.70 -27.50 -11.73
CA SER A 90 -8.74 -27.41 -12.84
C SER A 90 -8.85 -28.68 -13.66
N LEU A 91 -9.45 -28.59 -14.84
CA LEU A 91 -9.56 -29.72 -15.77
C LEU A 91 -8.19 -30.16 -16.29
N GLY A 92 -7.28 -29.21 -16.53
CA GLY A 92 -5.92 -29.50 -16.99
C GLY A 92 -5.06 -30.25 -15.97
N GLN A 93 -5.29 -30.00 -14.68
CA GLN A 93 -4.58 -30.69 -13.59
C GLN A 93 -5.39 -31.84 -12.97
N ARG A 94 -6.64 -32.04 -13.42
CA ARG A 94 -7.63 -32.97 -12.82
C ARG A 94 -7.68 -32.83 -11.28
N LYS A 95 -7.59 -31.60 -10.79
CA LYS A 95 -7.54 -31.29 -9.36
C LYS A 95 -8.63 -30.30 -9.00
N MET A 96 -9.25 -30.57 -7.86
CA MET A 96 -10.18 -29.68 -7.21
C MET A 96 -9.46 -28.93 -6.12
N TYR A 97 -9.54 -27.60 -6.14
CA TYR A 97 -8.94 -26.75 -5.12
C TYR A 97 -10.00 -25.87 -4.50
N ARG A 98 -9.85 -25.64 -3.21
CA ARG A 98 -10.64 -24.68 -2.45
C ARG A 98 -10.00 -23.32 -2.60
N GLN A 99 -10.77 -22.34 -3.02
CA GLN A 99 -10.36 -20.96 -3.14
C GLN A 99 -11.18 -20.14 -2.15
N PHE A 100 -10.52 -19.50 -1.20
CA PHE A 100 -11.18 -18.59 -0.27
C PHE A 100 -11.21 -17.19 -0.87
N GLU A 101 -12.41 -16.64 -1.10
CA GLU A 101 -12.60 -15.22 -1.39
C GLU A 101 -12.83 -14.51 -0.04
N PRO A 102 -11.97 -13.57 0.39
CA PRO A 102 -12.16 -12.85 1.63
C PRO A 102 -13.43 -11.99 1.60
N ALA A 103 -13.86 -11.55 2.79
CA ALA A 103 -14.96 -10.60 2.88
C ALA A 103 -14.60 -9.29 2.16
N GLY A 104 -15.58 -8.68 1.49
CA GLY A 104 -15.35 -7.45 0.74
C GLY A 104 -15.31 -6.23 1.67
N ASN A 105 -14.21 -5.48 1.65
CA ASN A 105 -14.07 -4.20 2.40
C ASN A 105 -14.69 -3.01 1.65
N PHE A 106 -15.23 -3.23 0.45
CA PHE A 106 -15.65 -2.18 -0.47
C PHE A 106 -17.13 -2.29 -0.80
N CYS A 107 -17.75 -1.18 -1.19
CA CYS A 107 -19.12 -1.17 -1.71
C CYS A 107 -19.23 -1.75 -3.14
N SER A 108 -18.11 -1.84 -3.86
CA SER A 108 -18.05 -2.34 -5.23
C SER A 108 -16.62 -2.69 -5.64
N ALA A 109 -16.48 -3.56 -6.65
CA ALA A 109 -15.20 -3.88 -7.27
C ALA A 109 -14.50 -2.64 -7.89
N ALA A 110 -15.27 -1.61 -8.30
CA ALA A 110 -14.71 -0.36 -8.78
C ALA A 110 -14.00 0.43 -7.66
N CYS A 111 -14.54 0.40 -6.43
CA CYS A 111 -13.88 1.03 -5.28
C CYS A 111 -12.62 0.28 -4.85
N GLU A 112 -12.64 -1.06 -4.93
CA GLU A 112 -11.46 -1.89 -4.70
C GLU A 112 -10.36 -1.60 -5.72
N ALA A 113 -10.68 -1.60 -7.01
CA ALA A 113 -9.74 -1.27 -8.07
C ALA A 113 -9.19 0.16 -7.95
N ALA A 114 -10.01 1.12 -7.51
CA ALA A 114 -9.58 2.49 -7.28
C ALA A 114 -8.53 2.58 -6.16
N LEU A 115 -8.72 1.86 -5.05
CA LEU A 115 -7.73 1.83 -3.97
C LEU A 115 -6.45 1.12 -4.40
N LEU A 116 -6.56 0.00 -5.12
CA LEU A 116 -5.39 -0.72 -5.66
C LEU A 116 -4.58 0.15 -6.62
N SER A 117 -5.25 0.92 -7.50
CA SER A 117 -4.57 1.90 -8.37
C SER A 117 -3.80 2.92 -7.55
N LEU A 118 -4.37 3.43 -6.46
CA LEU A 118 -3.70 4.40 -5.58
C LEU A 118 -2.50 3.79 -4.86
N ALA A 119 -2.59 2.54 -4.42
CA ALA A 119 -1.49 1.83 -3.78
C ALA A 119 -0.34 1.54 -4.76
N ILE A 120 -0.65 1.25 -6.03
CA ILE A 120 0.38 1.11 -7.08
C ILE A 120 1.02 2.47 -7.37
N ASP A 121 0.21 3.52 -7.51
CA ASP A 121 0.69 4.88 -7.76
C ASP A 121 1.57 5.39 -6.61
N SER A 122 1.26 5.05 -5.35
CA SER A 122 2.09 5.43 -4.20
C SER A 122 3.45 4.74 -4.25
N LEU A 123 3.49 3.42 -4.52
CA LEU A 123 4.73 2.66 -4.67
C LEU A 123 5.61 3.20 -5.82
N ALA A 124 5.00 3.63 -6.93
CA ALA A 124 5.72 4.24 -8.05
C ALA A 124 6.35 5.60 -7.67
N MET A 125 5.81 6.29 -6.67
CA MET A 125 6.37 7.54 -6.13
C MET A 125 7.38 7.28 -5.01
N SER A 126 7.25 6.15 -4.30
CA SER A 126 8.22 5.68 -3.31
C SER A 126 9.52 5.15 -3.94
N GLY A 127 9.52 4.85 -5.23
CA GLY A 127 10.66 4.28 -5.96
C GLY A 127 11.12 5.11 -7.15
N HIS A 128 12.10 6.00 -6.95
CA HIS A 128 13.34 6.13 -7.73
C HIS A 128 13.95 7.54 -7.69
N GLU A 129 15.00 7.72 -6.88
CA GLU A 129 16.30 8.12 -7.47
C GLU A 129 17.02 6.82 -7.83
N SER A 130 16.68 6.22 -8.98
CA SER A 130 17.57 5.24 -9.62
C SER A 130 18.33 5.95 -10.69
N THR A 131 19.60 6.15 -10.38
CA THR A 131 20.66 6.39 -11.35
C THR A 131 20.77 5.15 -12.24
N VAL A 132 19.85 5.01 -13.20
CA VAL A 132 20.12 4.20 -14.39
C VAL A 132 21.10 5.03 -15.22
N PRO A 133 22.38 4.63 -15.36
CA PRO A 133 23.27 5.34 -16.24
C PRO A 133 22.72 5.29 -17.67
N PRO A 134 22.85 6.39 -18.45
CA PRO A 134 22.36 6.42 -19.82
C PRO A 134 22.99 5.29 -20.64
N PRO A 135 22.25 4.70 -21.60
CA PRO A 135 22.78 3.65 -22.46
C PRO A 135 24.02 4.16 -23.21
N ALA A 136 25.08 3.35 -23.19
CA ALA A 136 26.34 3.68 -23.86
C ALA A 136 26.09 3.98 -25.35
N PRO A 137 26.78 4.99 -25.92
CA PRO A 137 26.66 5.29 -27.34
C PRO A 137 27.14 4.10 -28.19
N PRO A 138 26.56 3.87 -29.37
CA PRO A 138 26.96 2.78 -30.24
C PRO A 138 28.42 2.93 -30.70
N PRO A 139 29.15 1.83 -30.92
CA PRO A 139 30.53 1.88 -31.38
C PRO A 139 30.61 2.52 -32.76
N VAL A 140 31.44 3.57 -32.87
CA VAL A 140 31.79 4.21 -34.13
C VAL A 140 32.61 3.23 -34.96
N ALA A 141 32.12 2.89 -36.16
CA ALA A 141 32.85 2.05 -37.09
C ALA A 141 34.15 2.75 -37.57
N PRO A 142 35.29 2.06 -37.63
CA PRO A 142 36.50 2.61 -38.22
C PRO A 142 36.32 2.83 -39.73
N SER A 143 36.79 3.97 -40.22
CA SER A 143 36.90 4.30 -41.65
C SER A 143 38.05 3.56 -42.31
#